data_AF-A0A7X9A3Z7-F1
#
_entry.id   AF-A0A7X9A3Z7-F1
#
_cell.length_a   1.000
_cell.length_b   1.000
_cell.length_c   1.000
_cell.angle_alpha   90.00
_cell.angle_beta   90.00
_cell.angle_gamma   90.00
#
_symmetry.space_group_name_H-M   'P 1'
#
loop_
_entity.id
_entity.type
_entity.pdbx_description
1 polymer ?
#
loop_
_entity_poly.entity_id
_entity_poly.type
_entity_poly.pdbx_seq_one_letter_code
_entity_poly.pdbx_strand_id
1 'polypeptide(L)'
;MRFKEAFLVVSQEKSKTYKQKVSSVPLYDEAILRTMKNYLEYFIQTDEIIVRPSVGQGNYADVPWICLLSKNAKISPSPQKGLYIVLLFTKEGDAFYLTLSQGITNFREMKLSGKERDKIIKNTVLYFQEEINPDLINKYGFTKNLMNLGDKISILAKGYIKTTILSKRYEVDNFDVEDFKASLMALLFEYEEIIMHIGNKTYDDVISLINPMENIEPLDEAIEVITKTLDKNYVEYRDVPKTPIRVNRGELKSRKYNRITQQKIYSKIDYLDKAKEQQQTGLRGEQIALEIERKRLLDLNLDPNEHIKWCSAESDSYGYDFETVDYKNDELVKIYVEVKSTKDIKDTSFFVSKNEVNVSKEKQEQYRIFRIFDITSIAPKYYIADGELEDNFYLDPVTFSATYKYDVIAN
;
A
#
# COMPACT_ATOMS: atom_id res chain seq x y z
N MET A 1 -22.14 -28.11 17.62
CA MET A 1 -23.04 -26.94 17.49
C MET A 1 -22.67 -26.21 16.21
N ARG A 2 -23.63 -25.95 15.32
CA ARG A 2 -23.43 -25.21 14.06
C ARG A 2 -23.35 -23.69 14.36
N PHE A 3 -22.75 -22.89 13.47
CA PHE A 3 -22.57 -21.44 13.69
C PHE A 3 -23.87 -20.72 14.06
N LYS A 4 -24.98 -21.04 13.37
CA LYS A 4 -26.32 -20.48 13.65
C LYS A 4 -26.81 -20.75 15.07
N GLU A 5 -26.59 -21.96 15.58
CA GLU A 5 -26.99 -22.33 16.94
C GLU A 5 -26.15 -21.56 17.97
N ALA A 6 -24.85 -21.42 17.73
CA ALA A 6 -23.97 -20.61 18.58
C ALA A 6 -24.40 -19.14 18.59
N PHE A 7 -24.81 -18.60 17.44
CA PHE A 7 -25.30 -17.23 17.35
C PHE A 7 -26.60 -17.02 18.15
N LEU A 8 -27.51 -18.00 18.11
CA LEU A 8 -28.70 -17.98 18.96
C LEU A 8 -28.34 -17.97 20.46
N VAL A 9 -27.35 -18.76 20.89
CA VAL A 9 -26.88 -18.74 22.29
C VAL A 9 -26.28 -17.38 22.66
N VAL A 10 -25.50 -16.76 21.77
CA VAL A 10 -24.97 -15.40 22.00
C VAL A 10 -26.12 -14.43 22.27
N SER A 11 -27.14 -14.42 21.42
CA SER A 11 -28.31 -13.55 21.57
C SER A 11 -29.07 -13.79 22.89
N GLN A 12 -29.30 -15.05 23.26
CA GLN A 12 -30.04 -15.41 24.47
C GLN A 12 -29.29 -15.09 25.78
N GLU A 13 -27.97 -15.26 25.76
CA GLU A 13 -27.14 -15.13 26.97
C GLU A 13 -26.56 -13.72 27.15
N LYS A 14 -26.54 -12.87 26.11
CA LYS A 14 -25.86 -11.57 26.14
C LYS A 14 -26.31 -10.68 27.30
N SER A 15 -27.61 -10.62 27.59
CA SER A 15 -28.16 -9.79 28.67
C SER A 15 -27.60 -10.15 30.05
N LYS A 16 -27.19 -11.41 30.26
CA LYS A 16 -26.59 -11.90 31.51
C LYS A 16 -25.14 -11.47 31.68
N THR A 17 -24.49 -10.98 30.62
CA THR A 17 -23.08 -10.57 30.64
C THR A 17 -22.87 -9.16 31.23
N TYR A 18 -23.92 -8.35 31.31
CA TYR A 18 -23.79 -6.93 31.68
C TYR A 18 -23.27 -6.77 33.10
N LYS A 19 -22.17 -6.01 33.23
CA LYS A 19 -21.45 -5.77 34.50
C LYS A 19 -20.96 -7.06 35.20
N GLN A 20 -20.84 -8.16 34.45
CA GLN A 20 -20.31 -9.41 34.96
C GLN A 20 -18.85 -9.63 34.53
N LYS A 21 -18.18 -10.53 35.23
CA LYS A 21 -16.81 -10.96 34.90
C LYS A 21 -16.85 -12.05 33.83
N VAL A 22 -15.86 -12.03 32.93
CA VAL A 22 -15.65 -13.11 31.97
C VAL A 22 -15.56 -14.45 32.72
N SER A 23 -16.06 -15.56 32.14
CA SER A 23 -16.23 -16.88 32.77
C SER A 23 -17.52 -17.06 33.58
N SER A 24 -18.26 -16.00 33.91
CA SER A 24 -19.49 -16.13 34.71
C SER A 24 -20.72 -16.55 33.89
N VAL A 25 -20.61 -16.62 32.55
CA VAL A 25 -21.70 -17.01 31.64
C VAL A 25 -21.14 -18.05 30.65
N PRO A 26 -20.92 -19.30 31.09
CA PRO A 26 -20.11 -20.26 30.34
C PRO A 26 -20.63 -20.59 28.93
N LEU A 27 -21.96 -20.61 28.74
CA LEU A 27 -22.57 -20.85 27.43
C LEU A 27 -22.23 -19.74 26.42
N TYR A 28 -22.21 -18.50 26.87
CA TYR A 28 -21.83 -17.35 26.05
C TYR A 28 -20.35 -17.39 25.68
N ASP A 29 -19.49 -17.70 26.64
CA ASP A 29 -18.05 -17.89 26.42
C ASP A 29 -17.79 -19.02 25.44
N GLU A 30 -18.43 -20.17 25.63
CA GLU A 30 -18.29 -21.34 24.76
C GLU A 30 -18.74 -21.05 23.32
N ALA A 31 -19.84 -20.31 23.14
CA ALA A 31 -20.37 -19.96 21.83
C ALA A 31 -19.34 -19.16 21.01
N ILE A 32 -18.76 -18.11 21.59
CA ILE A 32 -17.86 -17.18 20.87
C ILE A 32 -16.42 -17.69 20.87
N LEU A 33 -15.86 -18.03 22.04
CA LEU A 33 -14.44 -18.33 22.20
C LEU A 33 -14.05 -19.69 21.61
N ARG A 34 -15.01 -20.60 21.46
CA ARG A 34 -14.77 -21.96 20.95
C ARG A 34 -15.60 -22.30 19.72
N THR A 35 -16.93 -22.29 19.83
CA THR A 35 -17.79 -22.85 18.77
C THR A 35 -17.69 -22.05 17.46
N MET A 36 -17.91 -20.74 17.52
CA MET A 36 -17.78 -19.87 16.35
C MET A 36 -16.34 -19.77 15.86
N LYS A 37 -15.36 -19.71 16.78
CA LYS A 37 -13.93 -19.73 16.45
C LYS A 37 -13.58 -20.96 15.61
N ASN A 38 -13.89 -22.16 16.12
CA ASN A 38 -13.58 -23.42 15.44
C ASN A 38 -14.32 -23.54 14.11
N TYR A 39 -15.56 -23.04 14.03
CA TYR A 39 -16.29 -23.01 12.77
C TYR A 39 -15.60 -22.14 11.72
N LEU A 40 -15.14 -20.95 12.10
CA LEU A 40 -14.41 -20.05 11.20
C LEU A 40 -13.07 -20.65 10.77
N GLU A 41 -12.31 -21.23 11.71
CA GLU A 41 -11.05 -21.94 11.41
C GLU A 41 -11.29 -23.09 10.41
N TYR A 42 -12.34 -23.89 10.64
CA TYR A 42 -12.70 -24.99 9.75
C TYR A 42 -13.21 -24.54 8.38
N PHE A 43 -13.92 -23.41 8.30
CA PHE A 43 -14.47 -22.91 7.04
C PHE A 43 -13.41 -22.22 6.18
N ILE A 44 -12.52 -21.44 6.79
CA ILE A 44 -11.52 -20.65 6.06
C ILE A 44 -10.39 -21.54 5.52
N GLN A 45 -10.01 -22.60 6.26
CA GLN A 45 -9.03 -23.61 5.81
C GLN A 45 -7.69 -23.05 5.31
N THR A 46 -7.25 -21.91 5.84
CA THR A 46 -5.94 -21.34 5.52
C THR A 46 -5.15 -21.08 6.78
N ASP A 47 -3.85 -21.29 6.66
CA ASP A 47 -2.90 -20.92 7.67
C ASP A 47 -2.68 -19.39 7.68
N GLU A 48 -2.95 -18.66 6.59
CA GLU A 48 -2.66 -17.23 6.49
C GLU A 48 -3.56 -16.32 7.34
N ILE A 49 -4.60 -16.88 7.97
CA ILE A 49 -5.57 -16.14 8.80
C ILE A 49 -5.60 -16.70 10.22
N ILE A 50 -5.39 -15.82 11.19
CA ILE A 50 -5.49 -16.11 12.62
C ILE A 50 -6.87 -15.68 13.13
N VAL A 51 -7.67 -16.64 13.58
CA VAL A 51 -8.99 -16.38 14.19
C VAL A 51 -8.83 -16.09 15.68
N ARG A 52 -9.13 -14.85 16.08
CA ARG A 52 -8.98 -14.39 17.46
C ARG A 52 -10.30 -13.84 18.02
N PRO A 53 -11.00 -14.59 18.88
CA PRO A 53 -12.19 -14.11 19.56
C PRO A 53 -11.86 -13.32 20.84
N SER A 54 -12.76 -12.43 21.23
CA SER A 54 -12.74 -11.77 22.54
C SER A 54 -14.14 -11.41 23.00
N VAL A 55 -14.43 -11.72 24.24
CA VAL A 55 -15.66 -11.34 24.95
C VAL A 55 -15.43 -10.23 25.97
N GLY A 56 -14.20 -9.68 26.05
CA GLY A 56 -13.75 -8.76 27.08
C GLY A 56 -12.56 -9.29 27.87
N GLN A 57 -11.88 -8.42 28.63
CA GLN A 57 -10.79 -8.79 29.53
C GLN A 57 -11.11 -8.31 30.94
N GLY A 58 -11.20 -9.25 31.89
CA GLY A 58 -11.69 -9.00 33.25
C GLY A 58 -13.22 -8.95 33.30
N ASN A 59 -13.83 -7.90 32.74
CA ASN A 59 -15.28 -7.79 32.58
C ASN A 59 -15.68 -8.07 31.13
N TYR A 60 -16.92 -8.52 30.93
CA TYR A 60 -17.47 -8.64 29.58
C TYR A 60 -17.49 -7.28 28.87
N ALA A 61 -17.09 -7.29 27.61
CA ALA A 61 -17.20 -6.14 26.73
C ALA A 61 -18.67 -5.86 26.40
N ASP A 62 -19.01 -4.59 26.18
CA ASP A 62 -20.32 -4.22 25.66
C ASP A 62 -20.59 -4.96 24.33
N VAL A 63 -19.58 -4.98 23.45
CA VAL A 63 -19.62 -5.61 22.13
C VAL A 63 -18.48 -6.62 22.01
N PRO A 64 -18.75 -7.94 22.05
CA PRO A 64 -17.73 -8.94 21.78
C PRO A 64 -17.39 -8.95 20.28
N TRP A 65 -16.28 -9.60 19.94
CA TRP A 65 -15.85 -9.69 18.55
C TRP A 65 -15.05 -10.96 18.26
N ILE A 66 -14.98 -11.32 16.97
CA ILE A 66 -14.06 -12.33 16.44
C ILE A 66 -13.28 -11.70 15.29
N CYS A 67 -11.98 -11.44 15.51
CA CYS A 67 -11.09 -10.89 14.50
C CYS A 67 -10.48 -12.01 13.65
N LEU A 68 -10.35 -11.74 12.35
CA LEU A 68 -9.61 -12.54 11.38
C LEU A 68 -8.39 -11.72 10.96
N LEU A 69 -7.24 -12.01 11.57
CA LEU A 69 -5.99 -11.27 11.38
C LEU A 69 -5.15 -11.98 10.32
N SER A 70 -4.46 -11.23 9.46
CA SER A 70 -3.45 -11.83 8.59
C SER A 70 -2.25 -12.31 9.40
N LYS A 71 -1.65 -13.44 9.02
CA LYS A 71 -0.33 -13.87 9.54
C LYS A 71 0.78 -12.87 9.21
N ASN A 72 0.59 -12.01 8.19
CA ASN A 72 1.49 -10.90 7.93
C ASN A 72 1.36 -9.83 9.03
N ALA A 73 2.13 -10.01 10.10
CA ALA A 73 2.15 -9.13 11.28
C ALA A 73 2.57 -7.68 10.96
N LYS A 74 3.12 -7.39 9.77
CA LYS A 74 3.37 -6.01 9.35
C LYS A 74 2.07 -5.25 9.08
N ILE A 75 1.04 -5.95 8.60
CA ILE A 75 -0.26 -5.37 8.20
C ILE A 75 -1.29 -5.54 9.31
N SER A 76 -1.28 -6.69 9.98
CA SER A 76 -2.31 -7.07 10.96
C SER A 76 -1.72 -7.62 12.27
N PRO A 77 -0.83 -6.87 12.95
CA PRO A 77 -0.12 -7.37 14.12
C PRO A 77 -1.06 -7.76 15.27
N SER A 78 -2.20 -7.07 15.42
CA SER A 78 -3.16 -7.36 16.49
C SER A 78 -4.55 -6.77 16.24
N PRO A 79 -5.58 -7.13 17.01
CA PRO A 79 -6.87 -6.43 16.97
C PRO A 79 -6.77 -4.94 17.34
N GLN A 80 -5.70 -4.53 18.03
CA GLN A 80 -5.48 -3.14 18.45
C GLN A 80 -4.80 -2.30 17.36
N LYS A 81 -4.12 -2.93 16.40
CA LYS A 81 -3.35 -2.28 15.34
C LYS A 81 -3.35 -3.10 14.06
N GLY A 82 -3.65 -2.44 12.94
CA GLY A 82 -3.66 -3.06 11.62
C GLY A 82 -5.02 -3.02 10.95
N LEU A 83 -5.06 -3.51 9.72
CA LEU A 83 -6.27 -3.83 8.96
C LEU A 83 -6.66 -5.27 9.24
N TYR A 84 -7.96 -5.55 9.34
CA TYR A 84 -8.46 -6.91 9.54
C TYR A 84 -9.95 -7.02 9.22
N ILE A 85 -10.39 -8.25 8.99
CA ILE A 85 -11.81 -8.59 9.02
C ILE A 85 -12.21 -8.85 10.47
N VAL A 86 -13.41 -8.44 10.89
CA VAL A 86 -13.95 -8.73 12.22
C VAL A 86 -15.44 -8.99 12.15
N LEU A 87 -15.90 -9.98 12.92
CA LEU A 87 -17.30 -10.11 13.31
C LEU A 87 -17.50 -9.31 14.58
N LEU A 88 -18.27 -8.23 14.50
CA LEU A 88 -18.53 -7.32 15.62
C LEU A 88 -19.99 -7.41 16.04
N PHE A 89 -20.26 -7.97 17.22
CA PHE A 89 -21.63 -8.16 17.70
C PHE A 89 -22.21 -6.85 18.26
N THR A 90 -23.52 -6.69 18.15
CA THR A 90 -24.24 -5.62 18.83
C THR A 90 -24.19 -5.81 20.34
N LYS A 91 -24.46 -4.73 21.07
CA LYS A 91 -24.53 -4.76 22.52
C LYS A 91 -25.54 -5.78 23.04
N GLU A 92 -26.68 -5.89 22.37
CA GLU A 92 -27.76 -6.82 22.72
C GLU A 92 -27.52 -8.25 22.21
N GLY A 93 -26.55 -8.47 21.33
CA GLY A 93 -26.20 -9.79 20.80
C GLY A 93 -27.20 -10.35 19.79
N ASP A 94 -28.21 -9.57 19.40
CA ASP A 94 -29.22 -9.87 18.38
C ASP A 94 -28.69 -9.80 16.94
N ALA A 95 -27.56 -9.12 16.74
CA ALA A 95 -26.90 -9.02 15.46
C ALA A 95 -25.39 -9.04 15.56
N PHE A 96 -24.72 -9.30 14.43
CA PHE A 96 -23.33 -8.94 14.24
C PHE A 96 -23.09 -8.30 12.89
N TYR A 97 -21.98 -7.57 12.78
CA TYR A 97 -21.48 -7.05 11.51
C TYR A 97 -20.26 -7.84 11.09
N LEU A 98 -20.27 -8.36 9.87
CA LEU A 98 -19.05 -8.77 9.16
C LEU A 98 -18.44 -7.51 8.55
N THR A 99 -17.26 -7.10 8.99
CA THR A 99 -16.69 -5.80 8.62
C THR A 99 -15.19 -5.87 8.31
N LEU A 100 -14.74 -5.09 7.33
CA LEU A 100 -13.34 -4.74 7.14
C LEU A 100 -13.08 -3.47 7.97
N SER A 101 -12.14 -3.55 8.91
CA SER A 101 -11.92 -2.51 9.90
C SER A 101 -10.44 -2.33 10.23
N GLN A 102 -10.19 -1.32 11.06
CA GLN A 102 -8.87 -0.93 11.52
C GLN A 102 -8.84 -0.83 13.05
N GLY A 103 -7.67 -1.14 13.63
CA GLY A 103 -7.45 -1.04 15.07
C GLY A 103 -7.52 0.41 15.59
N ILE A 104 -8.61 0.78 16.28
CA ILE A 104 -8.79 2.13 16.85
C ILE A 104 -7.71 2.51 17.88
N THR A 105 -7.16 1.52 18.60
CA THR A 105 -6.11 1.76 19.60
C THR A 105 -4.86 2.35 18.98
N ASN A 106 -4.45 1.89 17.79
CA ASN A 106 -3.31 2.45 17.05
C ASN A 106 -3.39 3.98 16.91
N PHE A 107 -4.57 4.50 16.58
CA PHE A 107 -4.78 5.94 16.45
C PHE A 107 -4.75 6.64 17.80
N ARG A 108 -5.32 6.05 18.87
CA ARG A 108 -5.33 6.64 20.21
C ARG A 108 -3.93 6.83 20.80
N GLU A 109 -3.01 5.94 20.45
CA GLU A 109 -1.61 5.99 20.90
C GLU A 109 -0.77 7.04 20.14
N MET A 110 -1.27 7.57 19.02
CA MET A 110 -0.62 8.68 18.31
C MET A 110 -0.60 9.94 19.19
N LYS A 111 0.57 10.58 19.28
CA LYS A 111 0.79 11.86 19.96
C LYS A 111 0.24 13.04 19.15
N LEU A 112 -1.05 12.99 18.83
CA LEU A 112 -1.78 13.97 18.03
C LEU A 112 -3.09 14.37 18.73
N SER A 113 -3.65 15.51 18.37
CA SER A 113 -4.96 15.93 18.89
C SER A 113 -6.07 14.96 18.45
N GLY A 114 -7.20 14.97 19.17
CA GLY A 114 -8.38 14.17 18.78
C GLY A 114 -8.87 14.48 17.36
N LYS A 115 -8.83 15.75 16.95
CA LYS A 115 -9.26 16.21 15.63
C LYS A 115 -8.35 15.68 14.51
N GLU A 116 -7.03 15.72 14.71
CA GLU A 116 -6.06 15.18 13.75
C GLU A 116 -6.19 13.67 13.61
N ARG A 117 -6.35 12.94 14.73
CA ARG A 117 -6.59 11.49 14.70
C ARG A 117 -7.87 11.14 13.95
N ASP A 118 -8.96 11.86 14.20
CA ASP A 118 -10.23 11.65 13.49
C ASP A 118 -10.09 11.96 11.98
N LYS A 119 -9.28 12.96 11.60
CA LYS A 119 -8.95 13.25 10.18
C LYS A 119 -8.20 12.08 9.53
N ILE A 120 -7.16 11.56 10.18
CA ILE A 120 -6.37 10.41 9.67
C ILE A 120 -7.25 9.17 9.52
N ILE A 121 -8.08 8.85 10.53
CA ILE A 121 -9.01 7.72 10.46
C ILE A 121 -9.95 7.89 9.27
N LYS A 122 -10.59 9.06 9.15
CA LYS A 122 -11.55 9.34 8.08
C LYS A 122 -10.93 9.20 6.70
N ASN A 123 -9.77 9.81 6.47
CA ASN A 123 -9.07 9.72 5.19
C ASN A 123 -8.70 8.27 4.85
N THR A 124 -8.23 7.50 5.84
CA THR A 124 -7.88 6.09 5.63
C THR A 124 -9.10 5.25 5.30
N VAL A 125 -10.22 5.46 6.00
CA VAL A 125 -11.50 4.81 5.68
C VAL A 125 -11.98 5.15 4.28
N LEU A 126 -11.97 6.44 3.91
CA LEU A 126 -12.42 6.89 2.58
C LEU A 126 -11.56 6.30 1.46
N TYR A 127 -10.24 6.30 1.63
CA TYR A 127 -9.33 5.69 0.67
C TYR A 127 -9.70 4.23 0.39
N PHE A 128 -9.79 3.39 1.44
CA PHE A 128 -10.15 1.98 1.22
C PHE A 128 -11.58 1.84 0.66
N GLN A 129 -12.53 2.68 1.08
CA GLN A 129 -13.88 2.66 0.52
C GLN A 129 -13.91 2.97 -0.98
N GLU A 130 -13.06 3.86 -1.47
CA GLU A 130 -12.94 4.21 -2.89
C GLU A 130 -12.29 3.09 -3.70
N GLU A 131 -11.32 2.38 -3.12
CA GLU A 131 -10.54 1.36 -3.80
C GLU A 131 -11.18 -0.04 -3.79
N ILE A 132 -12.03 -0.37 -2.80
CA ILE A 132 -12.57 -1.74 -2.69
C ILE A 132 -13.42 -2.17 -3.90
N ASN A 133 -13.44 -3.49 -4.15
CA ASN A 133 -14.26 -4.08 -5.21
C ASN A 133 -15.75 -3.73 -5.01
N PRO A 134 -16.39 -3.05 -5.99
CA PRO A 134 -17.79 -2.66 -5.89
C PRO A 134 -18.77 -3.85 -5.79
N ASP A 135 -18.37 -5.06 -6.21
CA ASP A 135 -19.19 -6.27 -6.05
C ASP A 135 -19.48 -6.61 -4.59
N LEU A 136 -18.61 -6.22 -3.65
CA LEU A 136 -18.91 -6.35 -2.22
C LEU A 136 -20.23 -5.66 -1.88
N ILE A 137 -20.50 -4.49 -2.46
CA ILE A 137 -21.74 -3.75 -2.26
C ILE A 137 -22.84 -4.31 -3.16
N ASN A 138 -22.57 -4.41 -4.47
CA ASN A 138 -23.60 -4.69 -5.48
C ASN A 138 -24.12 -6.13 -5.45
N LYS A 139 -23.26 -7.09 -5.09
CA LYS A 139 -23.55 -8.53 -5.13
C LYS A 139 -23.65 -9.14 -3.74
N TYR A 140 -22.77 -8.74 -2.83
CA TYR A 140 -22.71 -9.34 -1.49
C TYR A 140 -23.43 -8.51 -0.42
N GLY A 141 -24.01 -7.34 -0.74
CA GLY A 141 -24.87 -6.58 0.18
C GLY A 141 -24.13 -5.88 1.31
N PHE A 142 -22.84 -5.60 1.15
CA PHE A 142 -22.11 -4.75 2.08
C PHE A 142 -22.49 -3.26 1.92
N THR A 143 -22.20 -2.45 2.94
CA THR A 143 -22.45 -1.00 2.94
C THR A 143 -21.30 -0.21 3.57
N LYS A 144 -21.12 1.02 3.07
CA LYS A 144 -20.19 2.04 3.60
C LYS A 144 -20.82 2.86 4.75
N ASN A 145 -22.10 2.63 5.05
CA ASN A 145 -22.82 3.32 6.10
C ASN A 145 -22.27 2.99 7.49
N LEU A 146 -22.47 3.91 8.44
CA LEU A 146 -22.07 3.68 9.83
C LEU A 146 -22.85 2.52 10.45
N MET A 147 -22.15 1.63 11.15
CA MET A 147 -22.76 0.55 11.91
C MET A 147 -23.52 1.09 13.13
N ASN A 148 -24.64 0.45 13.45
CA ASN A 148 -25.32 0.60 14.73
C ASN A 148 -25.01 -0.60 15.63
N LEU A 149 -24.19 -0.39 16.67
CA LEU A 149 -23.82 -1.40 17.66
C LEU A 149 -24.70 -1.36 18.93
N GLY A 150 -25.71 -0.50 18.96
CA GLY A 150 -26.60 -0.29 20.11
C GLY A 150 -26.27 0.96 20.94
N ASP A 151 -27.16 1.25 21.88
CA ASP A 151 -27.10 2.48 22.68
C ASP A 151 -26.22 2.35 23.92
N LYS A 152 -25.72 3.51 24.40
CA LYS A 152 -24.91 3.61 25.63
C LYS A 152 -23.74 2.61 25.64
N ILE A 153 -23.09 2.45 24.48
CA ILE A 153 -21.88 1.65 24.31
C ILE A 153 -20.64 2.42 24.76
N SER A 154 -19.60 1.69 25.16
CA SER A 154 -18.30 2.23 25.56
C SER A 154 -17.65 3.11 24.50
N ILE A 155 -16.73 3.98 24.93
CA ILE A 155 -15.90 4.81 24.03
C ILE A 155 -15.09 3.93 23.07
N LEU A 156 -14.67 2.73 23.51
CA LEU A 156 -13.97 1.77 22.65
C LEU A 156 -14.88 1.26 21.52
N ALA A 157 -16.12 0.87 21.85
CA ALA A 157 -17.11 0.41 20.88
C ALA A 157 -17.48 1.50 19.86
N LYS A 158 -17.64 2.75 20.30
CA LYS A 158 -17.79 3.91 19.38
C LYS A 158 -16.60 4.07 18.44
N GLY A 159 -15.42 3.68 18.89
CA GLY A 159 -14.19 3.64 18.10
C GLY A 159 -14.26 2.67 16.93
N TYR A 160 -14.82 1.47 17.14
CA TYR A 160 -14.98 0.46 16.08
C TYR A 160 -15.89 0.95 14.94
N ILE A 161 -16.92 1.74 15.27
CA ILE A 161 -17.79 2.38 14.28
C ILE A 161 -16.99 3.35 13.40
N LYS A 162 -16.11 4.15 14.02
CA LYS A 162 -15.28 5.16 13.31
C LYS A 162 -14.26 4.55 12.35
N THR A 163 -13.72 3.37 12.67
CA THR A 163 -12.65 2.73 11.89
C THR A 163 -13.14 1.71 10.86
N THR A 164 -14.46 1.57 10.72
CA THR A 164 -15.07 0.65 9.77
C THR A 164 -14.96 1.19 8.35
N ILE A 165 -14.40 0.36 7.47
CA ILE A 165 -14.30 0.65 6.03
C ILE A 165 -15.60 0.22 5.34
N LEU A 166 -16.04 -1.01 5.59
CA LEU A 166 -17.21 -1.59 4.96
C LEU A 166 -17.80 -2.65 5.89
N SER A 167 -19.12 -2.75 5.96
CA SER A 167 -19.79 -3.73 6.82
C SER A 167 -21.03 -4.36 6.20
N LYS A 168 -21.39 -5.56 6.63
CA LYS A 168 -22.68 -6.21 6.36
C LYS A 168 -23.26 -6.73 7.67
N ARG A 169 -24.53 -6.43 7.92
CA ARG A 169 -25.25 -6.80 9.15
C ARG A 169 -25.95 -8.14 9.00
N TYR A 170 -25.86 -8.98 10.02
CA TYR A 170 -26.57 -10.25 10.15
C TYR A 170 -27.39 -10.26 11.44
N GLU A 171 -28.70 -10.41 11.30
CA GLU A 171 -29.65 -10.55 12.42
C GLU A 171 -29.79 -12.04 12.79
N VAL A 172 -29.93 -12.34 14.08
CA VAL A 172 -30.06 -13.72 14.57
C VAL A 172 -31.30 -14.42 14.02
N ASP A 173 -32.44 -13.71 13.97
CA ASP A 173 -33.74 -14.28 13.57
C ASP A 173 -33.78 -14.69 12.10
N ASN A 174 -33.07 -13.95 11.24
CA ASN A 174 -33.02 -14.15 9.80
C ASN A 174 -31.64 -14.60 9.30
N PHE A 175 -30.83 -15.22 10.18
CA PHE A 175 -29.47 -15.61 9.81
C PHE A 175 -29.47 -16.71 8.74
N ASP A 176 -28.98 -16.35 7.55
CA ASP A 176 -28.64 -17.24 6.45
C ASP A 176 -27.13 -17.55 6.47
N VAL A 177 -26.82 -18.83 6.68
CA VAL A 177 -25.43 -19.29 6.79
C VAL A 177 -24.72 -19.34 5.44
N GLU A 178 -25.44 -19.54 4.33
CA GLU A 178 -24.83 -19.61 3.00
C GLU A 178 -24.51 -18.21 2.48
N ASP A 179 -25.39 -17.24 2.70
CA ASP A 179 -25.10 -15.82 2.46
C ASP A 179 -23.92 -15.31 3.31
N PHE A 180 -23.86 -15.70 4.58
CA PHE A 180 -22.72 -15.40 5.46
C PHE A 180 -21.40 -15.96 4.91
N LYS A 181 -21.38 -17.24 4.53
CA LYS A 181 -20.18 -17.89 3.94
C LYS A 181 -19.73 -17.19 2.66
N ALA A 182 -20.66 -16.93 1.74
CA ALA A 182 -20.36 -16.25 0.48
C ALA A 182 -19.77 -14.85 0.70
N SER A 183 -20.37 -14.09 1.62
CA SER A 183 -19.90 -12.75 1.97
C SER A 183 -18.55 -12.76 2.69
N LEU A 184 -18.31 -13.73 3.57
CA LEU A 184 -17.03 -13.92 4.25
C LEU A 184 -15.92 -14.26 3.26
N MET A 185 -16.17 -15.18 2.32
CA MET A 185 -15.21 -15.50 1.27
C MET A 185 -14.90 -14.30 0.39
N ALA A 186 -15.92 -13.57 -0.07
CA ALA A 186 -15.72 -12.37 -0.88
C ALA A 186 -14.86 -11.32 -0.17
N LEU A 187 -15.10 -11.10 1.13
CA LEU A 187 -14.32 -10.17 1.92
C LEU A 187 -12.89 -10.67 2.19
N LEU A 188 -12.70 -11.98 2.37
CA LEU A 188 -11.37 -12.58 2.51
C LEU A 188 -10.53 -12.39 1.24
N PHE A 189 -11.11 -12.57 0.06
CA PHE A 189 -10.43 -12.30 -1.22
C PHE A 189 -10.01 -10.85 -1.35
N GLU A 190 -10.91 -9.91 -1.02
CA GLU A 190 -10.58 -8.48 -1.03
C GLU A 190 -9.44 -8.15 -0.06
N TYR A 191 -9.48 -8.75 1.12
CA TYR A 191 -8.48 -8.53 2.15
C TYR A 191 -7.10 -9.08 1.76
N GLU A 192 -7.06 -10.26 1.11
CA GLU A 192 -5.85 -10.82 0.52
C GLU A 192 -5.29 -9.91 -0.59
N GLU A 193 -6.15 -9.37 -1.45
CA GLU A 193 -5.74 -8.43 -2.49
C GLU A 193 -5.12 -7.16 -1.90
N ILE A 194 -5.72 -6.58 -0.85
CA ILE A 194 -5.13 -5.44 -0.10
C ILE A 194 -3.73 -5.80 0.42
N ILE A 195 -3.60 -6.97 1.06
CA ILE A 195 -2.32 -7.44 1.63
C ILE A 195 -1.25 -7.58 0.55
N MET A 196 -1.60 -8.11 -0.62
CA MET A 196 -0.69 -8.24 -1.76
C MET A 196 -0.20 -6.86 -2.26
N HIS A 197 -1.08 -5.87 -2.34
CA HIS A 197 -0.72 -4.51 -2.78
C HIS A 197 0.13 -3.76 -1.75
N ILE A 198 -0.07 -3.99 -0.45
CA ILE A 198 0.78 -3.42 0.61
C ILE A 198 2.21 -3.99 0.53
N GLY A 199 2.33 -5.29 0.21
CA GLY A 199 3.60 -5.98 0.06
C GLY A 199 4.41 -6.00 1.36
N ASN A 200 5.65 -5.50 1.31
CA ASN A 200 6.58 -5.55 2.45
C ASN A 200 6.43 -4.42 3.47
N LYS A 201 5.47 -3.52 3.25
CA LYS A 201 5.21 -2.36 4.11
C LYS A 201 4.51 -2.75 5.40
N THR A 202 4.66 -1.90 6.40
CA THR A 202 3.90 -1.95 7.65
C THR A 202 2.60 -1.17 7.53
N TYR A 203 1.67 -1.44 8.44
CA TYR A 203 0.43 -0.68 8.55
C TYR A 203 0.68 0.82 8.79
N ASP A 204 1.73 1.20 9.52
CA ASP A 204 2.05 2.62 9.73
C ASP A 204 2.56 3.28 8.44
N ASP A 205 3.28 2.54 7.59
CA ASP A 205 3.67 3.04 6.26
C ASP A 205 2.42 3.30 5.41
N VAL A 206 1.43 2.39 5.46
CA VAL A 206 0.15 2.55 4.77
C VAL A 206 -0.60 3.79 5.26
N ILE A 207 -0.69 4.00 6.58
CA ILE A 207 -1.30 5.22 7.15
C ILE A 207 -0.59 6.47 6.66
N SER A 208 0.75 6.44 6.61
CA SER A 208 1.57 7.59 6.19
C SER A 208 1.43 7.90 4.70
N LEU A 209 1.31 6.88 3.85
CA LEU A 209 1.07 7.03 2.41
C LEU A 209 -0.31 7.63 2.12
N ILE A 210 -1.33 7.25 2.90
CA ILE A 210 -2.69 7.79 2.74
C ILE A 210 -2.82 9.19 3.35
N ASN A 211 -2.01 9.48 4.37
CA ASN A 211 -2.05 10.73 5.13
C ASN A 211 -0.65 11.39 5.18
N PRO A 212 -0.12 11.84 4.03
CA PRO A 212 1.16 12.54 4.01
C PRO A 212 1.07 13.82 4.85
N MET A 213 2.15 14.14 5.58
CA MET A 213 2.18 15.34 6.41
C MET A 213 2.10 16.60 5.52
N GLU A 214 1.30 17.60 5.92
CA GLU A 214 1.13 18.86 5.17
C GLU A 214 2.43 19.68 5.04
N ASN A 215 3.45 19.40 5.87
CA ASN A 215 4.78 20.03 5.82
C ASN A 215 5.86 19.06 5.31
N ILE A 216 5.59 18.38 4.21
CA ILE A 216 6.69 17.95 3.34
C ILE A 216 7.06 19.20 2.56
N GLU A 217 8.01 19.99 3.07
CA GLU A 217 8.89 20.73 2.14
C GLU A 217 9.27 19.71 1.06
N PRO A 218 9.15 20.05 -0.25
CA PRO A 218 9.49 19.12 -1.31
C PRO A 218 10.78 18.43 -0.91
N LEU A 219 10.71 17.10 -0.78
CA LEU A 219 11.84 16.26 -0.42
C LEU A 219 13.08 16.67 -1.25
N ASP A 220 12.81 17.13 -2.46
CA ASP A 220 13.65 17.83 -3.43
C ASP A 220 14.56 18.92 -2.80
N GLU A 221 14.05 19.93 -2.08
CA GLU A 221 14.90 21.03 -1.56
C GLU A 221 15.82 20.56 -0.42
N ALA A 222 15.35 19.65 0.44
CA ALA A 222 16.16 19.10 1.53
C ALA A 222 17.20 18.10 1.04
N ILE A 223 16.86 17.29 0.02
CA ILE A 223 17.80 16.39 -0.66
C ILE A 223 18.83 17.22 -1.43
N GLU A 224 18.42 18.21 -2.21
CA GLU A 224 19.32 19.04 -3.03
C GLU A 224 20.39 19.74 -2.18
N VAL A 225 20.01 20.27 -1.01
CA VAL A 225 20.95 20.87 -0.06
C VAL A 225 21.91 19.83 0.54
N ILE A 226 21.44 18.60 0.81
CA ILE A 226 22.28 17.51 1.33
C ILE A 226 23.23 16.98 0.24
N THR A 227 22.75 16.77 -0.98
CA THR A 227 23.50 16.29 -2.15
C THR A 227 24.63 17.26 -2.52
N LYS A 228 24.34 18.58 -2.57
CA LYS A 228 25.36 19.64 -2.76
C LYS A 228 26.43 19.66 -1.67
N THR A 229 26.13 19.14 -0.48
CA THR A 229 27.09 19.08 0.64
C THR A 229 27.97 17.82 0.59
N LEU A 230 27.54 16.76 -0.11
CA LEU A 230 28.19 15.44 -0.14
C LEU A 230 29.14 15.23 -1.33
N ASP A 231 29.05 16.05 -2.38
CA ASP A 231 29.89 15.99 -3.59
C ASP A 231 31.40 16.05 -3.34
N LYS A 232 31.86 16.46 -2.14
CA LYS A 232 33.28 16.63 -1.85
C LYS A 232 34.05 15.34 -1.57
N ASN A 233 33.39 14.19 -1.42
CA ASN A 233 34.04 12.92 -1.09
C ASN A 233 33.57 11.75 -1.98
N TYR A 234 33.53 11.96 -3.30
CA TYR A 234 33.30 10.88 -4.25
C TYR A 234 34.47 9.87 -4.22
N VAL A 235 34.16 8.60 -4.00
CA VAL A 235 35.12 7.49 -4.09
C VAL A 235 34.65 6.56 -5.21
N GLU A 236 35.46 6.46 -6.27
CA GLU A 236 35.30 5.45 -7.32
C GLU A 236 35.35 4.05 -6.70
N TYR A 237 34.26 3.30 -6.78
CA TYR A 237 34.24 1.88 -6.48
C TYR A 237 34.56 1.09 -7.73
N ARG A 238 35.43 0.08 -7.59
CA ARG A 238 35.85 -0.83 -8.67
C ARG A 238 34.64 -1.49 -9.34
N ASP A 239 34.50 -1.26 -10.64
CA ASP A 239 33.47 -1.87 -11.48
C ASP A 239 33.62 -3.39 -11.55
N VAL A 240 32.53 -4.09 -11.23
CA VAL A 240 32.29 -5.44 -11.74
C VAL A 240 31.48 -5.24 -13.02
N PRO A 241 31.92 -5.76 -14.19
CA PRO A 241 31.19 -5.63 -15.44
C PRO A 241 29.74 -6.07 -15.27
N LYS A 242 28.79 -5.18 -15.58
CA LYS A 242 27.36 -5.47 -15.52
C LYS A 242 26.87 -5.93 -16.88
N THR A 243 25.85 -6.77 -16.89
CA THR A 243 25.15 -7.17 -18.13
C THR A 243 23.66 -6.90 -17.96
N PRO A 244 23.21 -5.65 -18.17
CA PRO A 244 21.81 -5.29 -17.99
C PRO A 244 20.88 -6.10 -18.90
N ILE A 245 19.75 -6.55 -18.35
CA ILE A 245 18.73 -7.33 -19.06
C ILE A 245 17.51 -6.44 -19.32
N ARG A 246 17.17 -6.24 -20.59
CA ARG A 246 15.94 -5.54 -20.97
C ARG A 246 14.73 -6.41 -20.65
N VAL A 247 13.76 -5.86 -19.93
CA VAL A 247 12.44 -6.47 -19.70
C VAL A 247 11.40 -5.81 -20.60
N ASN A 248 10.41 -6.57 -21.04
CA ASN A 248 9.35 -6.09 -21.91
C ASN A 248 8.13 -5.64 -21.12
N ARG A 249 7.35 -4.77 -21.76
CA ARG A 249 6.01 -4.37 -21.30
C ARG A 249 5.06 -5.56 -21.34
N GLY A 250 4.45 -5.85 -20.19
CA GLY A 250 3.42 -6.87 -20.00
C GLY A 250 2.00 -6.28 -20.00
N GLU A 251 1.09 -6.92 -19.26
CA GLU A 251 -0.30 -6.50 -19.15
C GLU A 251 -0.46 -5.19 -18.36
N LEU A 252 -1.59 -4.50 -18.56
CA LEU A 252 -1.92 -3.28 -17.83
C LEU A 252 -2.22 -3.63 -16.35
N LYS A 253 -1.50 -3.01 -15.43
CA LYS A 253 -1.73 -3.14 -13.99
C LYS A 253 -3.07 -2.52 -13.61
N SER A 254 -3.71 -3.11 -12.61
CA SER A 254 -4.87 -2.50 -11.96
C SER A 254 -4.46 -1.16 -11.33
N ARG A 255 -5.34 -0.15 -11.44
CA ARG A 255 -5.19 1.11 -10.68
C ARG A 255 -5.50 0.93 -9.19
N LYS A 256 -6.14 -0.18 -8.83
CA LYS A 256 -6.60 -0.45 -7.47
C LYS A 256 -5.42 -0.42 -6.50
N TYR A 257 -5.61 0.25 -5.38
CA TYR A 257 -4.63 0.38 -4.30
C TYR A 257 -3.30 1.04 -4.66
N ASN A 258 -3.20 1.79 -5.77
CA ASN A 258 -1.93 2.35 -6.24
C ASN A 258 -1.21 3.18 -5.14
N ARG A 259 -1.94 3.97 -4.34
CA ARG A 259 -1.32 4.78 -3.26
C ARG A 259 -0.55 3.95 -2.23
N ILE A 260 -1.06 2.80 -1.81
CA ILE A 260 -0.36 1.94 -0.83
C ILE A 260 0.75 1.09 -1.47
N THR A 261 0.83 1.04 -2.80
CA THR A 261 1.95 0.42 -3.51
C THR A 261 3.20 1.31 -3.55
N GLN A 262 3.05 2.63 -3.35
CA GLN A 262 4.12 3.62 -3.51
C GLN A 262 5.31 3.44 -2.55
N GLN A 263 6.50 3.97 -2.89
CA GLN A 263 7.65 3.96 -1.98
C GLN A 263 7.38 4.71 -0.67
N LYS A 264 8.02 4.24 0.41
CA LYS A 264 7.85 4.81 1.76
C LYS A 264 8.31 6.26 1.80
N ILE A 265 7.51 7.11 2.44
CA ILE A 265 7.91 8.49 2.76
C ILE A 265 8.74 8.45 4.05
N TYR A 266 10.01 8.84 3.98
CA TYR A 266 10.90 8.87 5.15
C TYR A 266 10.80 10.21 5.91
N SER A 267 11.17 10.25 7.19
CA SER A 267 11.20 11.47 8.03
C SER A 267 12.60 12.10 8.11
N LYS A 268 12.71 13.44 8.27
CA LYS A 268 13.95 14.27 8.16
C LYS A 268 15.23 13.72 8.83
N ILE A 269 15.13 12.87 9.85
CA ILE A 269 16.28 12.32 10.60
C ILE A 269 16.96 11.14 9.87
N ASP A 270 16.23 10.43 9.02
CA ASP A 270 16.72 9.29 8.22
C ASP A 270 17.35 9.75 6.87
N TYR A 271 17.44 11.06 6.63
CA TYR A 271 17.68 11.63 5.30
C TYR A 271 19.16 11.62 4.92
N LEU A 272 20.09 11.77 5.85
CA LEU A 272 21.51 11.94 5.50
C LEU A 272 22.16 10.65 4.98
N ASP A 273 21.89 9.52 5.63
CA ASP A 273 22.45 8.24 5.20
C ASP A 273 21.67 7.66 3.99
N LYS A 274 20.36 7.92 3.91
CA LYS A 274 19.56 7.57 2.72
C LYS A 274 19.84 8.46 1.52
N ALA A 275 20.08 9.75 1.70
CA ALA A 275 20.44 10.64 0.60
C ALA A 275 21.77 10.22 -0.02
N LYS A 276 22.77 9.85 0.79
CA LYS A 276 24.01 9.24 0.28
C LYS A 276 23.74 7.96 -0.51
N GLU A 277 22.91 7.07 0.03
CA GLU A 277 22.60 5.79 -0.61
C GLU A 277 21.79 5.97 -1.91
N GLN A 278 20.85 6.92 -1.92
CA GLN A 278 20.04 7.29 -3.07
C GLN A 278 20.88 7.98 -4.14
N GLN A 279 21.79 8.89 -3.76
CA GLN A 279 22.74 9.52 -4.69
C GLN A 279 23.63 8.46 -5.35
N GLN A 280 24.20 7.54 -4.57
CA GLN A 280 24.99 6.43 -5.12
C GLN A 280 24.18 5.53 -6.05
N THR A 281 22.92 5.27 -5.70
CA THR A 281 22.01 4.47 -6.53
C THR A 281 21.65 5.20 -7.83
N GLY A 282 21.42 6.52 -7.77
CA GLY A 282 21.15 7.40 -8.90
C GLY A 282 22.32 7.43 -9.88
N LEU A 283 23.52 7.83 -9.41
CA LEU A 283 24.73 7.91 -10.23
C LEU A 283 25.07 6.58 -10.91
N ARG A 284 24.95 5.47 -10.18
CA ARG A 284 25.15 4.14 -10.76
C ARG A 284 24.11 3.80 -11.84
N GLY A 285 22.88 4.27 -11.63
CA GLY A 285 21.80 4.15 -12.61
C GLY A 285 22.13 4.90 -13.90
N GLU A 286 22.56 6.16 -13.77
CA GLU A 286 23.00 7.00 -14.89
C GLU A 286 24.13 6.35 -15.68
N GLN A 287 25.16 5.83 -15.00
CA GLN A 287 26.28 5.12 -15.65
C GLN A 287 25.80 3.92 -16.48
N ILE A 288 24.93 3.07 -15.89
CA ILE A 288 24.38 1.91 -16.60
C ILE A 288 23.52 2.36 -17.79
N ALA A 289 22.71 3.40 -17.64
CA ALA A 289 21.89 3.94 -18.72
C ALA A 289 22.77 4.46 -19.88
N LEU A 290 23.85 5.18 -19.58
CA LEU A 290 24.82 5.65 -20.56
C LEU A 290 25.50 4.48 -21.28
N GLU A 291 25.91 3.42 -20.58
CA GLU A 291 26.50 2.23 -21.23
C GLU A 291 25.53 1.54 -22.20
N ILE A 292 24.26 1.37 -21.78
CA ILE A 292 23.22 0.80 -22.63
C ILE A 292 23.03 1.67 -23.88
N GLU A 293 23.01 2.99 -23.70
CA GLU A 293 22.77 3.93 -24.78
C GLU A 293 23.95 4.03 -25.75
N ARG A 294 25.19 4.04 -25.24
CA ARG A 294 26.40 3.98 -26.07
C ARG A 294 26.38 2.74 -26.95
N LYS A 295 26.02 1.57 -26.39
CA LYS A 295 25.89 0.34 -27.17
C LYS A 295 24.80 0.46 -28.24
N ARG A 296 23.63 0.99 -27.89
CA ARG A 296 22.52 1.20 -28.85
C ARG A 296 22.94 2.09 -30.03
N LEU A 297 23.63 3.21 -29.76
CA LEU A 297 24.10 4.12 -30.81
C LEU A 297 25.14 3.46 -31.71
N LEU A 298 26.08 2.68 -31.16
CA LEU A 298 27.03 1.91 -31.95
C LEU A 298 26.34 0.86 -32.83
N ASP A 299 25.32 0.18 -32.31
CA ASP A 299 24.50 -0.78 -33.09
C ASP A 299 23.73 -0.09 -34.23
N LEU A 300 23.46 1.22 -34.10
CA LEU A 300 22.87 2.08 -35.14
C LEU A 300 23.92 2.75 -36.05
N ASN A 301 25.22 2.46 -35.87
CA ASN A 301 26.35 3.12 -36.55
C ASN A 301 26.44 4.64 -36.30
N LEU A 302 26.03 5.11 -35.13
CA LEU A 302 26.17 6.50 -34.67
C LEU A 302 27.30 6.60 -33.64
N ASP A 303 28.09 7.68 -33.65
CA ASP A 303 29.14 7.91 -32.64
C ASP A 303 28.51 8.39 -31.33
N PRO A 304 28.61 7.62 -30.23
CA PRO A 304 28.06 8.04 -28.95
C PRO A 304 28.67 9.34 -28.40
N ASN A 305 29.91 9.68 -28.76
CA ASN A 305 30.56 10.90 -28.25
C ASN A 305 30.01 12.18 -28.87
N GLU A 306 29.45 12.09 -30.08
CA GLU A 306 28.79 13.23 -30.75
C GLU A 306 27.33 13.37 -30.33
N HIS A 307 26.71 12.28 -29.91
CA HIS A 307 25.27 12.19 -29.74
C HIS A 307 24.78 12.07 -28.30
N ILE A 308 25.65 11.82 -27.33
CA ILE A 308 25.30 11.81 -25.91
C ILE A 308 25.81 13.08 -25.23
N LYS A 309 24.90 13.85 -24.61
CA LYS A 309 25.25 14.98 -23.74
C LYS A 309 24.77 14.71 -22.32
N TRP A 310 25.68 14.58 -21.37
CA TRP A 310 25.35 14.42 -19.95
C TRP A 310 25.02 15.77 -19.33
N CYS A 311 23.76 16.00 -18.95
CA CYS A 311 23.26 17.31 -18.50
C CYS A 311 23.24 17.46 -16.99
N SER A 312 23.19 16.37 -16.22
CA SER A 312 23.23 16.40 -14.74
C SER A 312 24.55 16.97 -14.18
N ALA A 313 25.61 17.03 -14.99
CA ALA A 313 26.87 17.70 -14.63
C ALA A 313 26.81 19.24 -14.73
N GLU A 314 25.82 19.81 -15.45
CA GLU A 314 25.72 21.26 -15.73
C GLU A 314 24.66 21.95 -14.84
N SER A 315 23.49 21.34 -14.61
CA SER A 315 22.45 21.88 -13.72
C SER A 315 21.29 20.90 -13.49
N ASP A 316 20.79 20.80 -12.26
CA ASP A 316 19.57 20.03 -11.92
C ASP A 316 18.26 20.66 -12.47
N SER A 317 18.34 21.83 -13.12
CA SER A 317 17.16 22.58 -13.58
C SER A 317 16.55 22.07 -14.89
N TYR A 318 17.19 21.12 -15.59
CA TYR A 318 16.75 20.68 -16.92
C TYR A 318 15.58 19.68 -16.91
N GLY A 319 15.39 18.91 -15.83
CA GLY A 319 14.32 17.91 -15.71
C GLY A 319 14.56 16.61 -16.52
N TYR A 320 15.81 16.33 -16.86
CA TYR A 320 16.33 15.08 -17.46
C TYR A 320 17.85 14.98 -17.17
N ASP A 321 18.39 13.76 -17.19
CA ASP A 321 19.79 13.48 -16.85
C ASP A 321 20.74 13.62 -18.05
N PHE A 322 20.33 13.14 -19.22
CA PHE A 322 21.15 13.24 -20.44
C PHE A 322 20.31 13.33 -21.72
N GLU A 323 20.93 13.88 -22.76
CA GLU A 323 20.40 13.91 -24.11
C GLU A 323 21.04 12.81 -24.97
N THR A 324 20.26 12.23 -25.86
CA THR A 324 20.66 11.23 -26.86
C THR A 324 19.87 11.48 -28.16
N VAL A 325 20.00 10.60 -29.16
CA VAL A 325 19.25 10.66 -30.42
C VAL A 325 18.60 9.33 -30.76
N ASP A 326 17.42 9.35 -31.36
CA ASP A 326 16.76 8.14 -31.83
C ASP A 326 16.02 8.40 -33.14
N TYR A 327 15.76 7.34 -33.90
CA TYR A 327 14.97 7.46 -35.12
C TYR A 327 13.49 7.44 -34.77
N LYS A 328 12.77 8.51 -35.13
CA LYS A 328 11.31 8.60 -35.07
C LYS A 328 10.83 8.96 -36.47
N ASN A 329 10.00 8.09 -37.07
CA ASN A 329 9.52 8.25 -38.45
C ASN A 329 10.66 8.48 -39.46
N ASP A 330 11.73 7.68 -39.35
CA ASP A 330 12.96 7.77 -40.17
C ASP A 330 13.78 9.07 -40.02
N GLU A 331 13.37 9.98 -39.14
CA GLU A 331 14.14 11.18 -38.79
C GLU A 331 14.89 10.99 -37.49
N LEU A 332 16.17 11.41 -37.49
CA LEU A 332 16.99 11.40 -36.28
C LEU A 332 16.59 12.59 -35.40
N VAL A 333 15.93 12.32 -34.28
CA VAL A 333 15.47 13.34 -33.35
C VAL A 333 16.22 13.24 -32.03
N LYS A 334 16.33 14.38 -31.34
CA LYS A 334 16.86 14.42 -29.98
C LYS A 334 15.87 13.76 -29.01
N ILE A 335 16.40 12.99 -28.06
CA ILE A 335 15.68 12.36 -26.95
C ILE A 335 16.26 12.86 -25.63
N TYR A 336 15.39 13.19 -24.69
CA TYR A 336 15.68 13.68 -23.35
C TYR A 336 15.41 12.55 -22.36
N VAL A 337 16.46 12.05 -21.71
CA VAL A 337 16.40 10.84 -20.88
C VAL A 337 16.49 11.19 -19.41
N GLU A 338 15.50 10.75 -18.65
CA GLU A 338 15.46 10.78 -17.19
C GLU A 338 15.63 9.35 -16.65
N VAL A 339 16.59 9.13 -15.76
CA VAL A 339 17.00 7.82 -15.25
C VAL A 339 16.49 7.63 -13.84
N LYS A 340 15.73 6.54 -13.63
CA LYS A 340 15.20 6.20 -12.31
C LYS A 340 15.68 4.82 -11.90
N SER A 341 16.50 4.74 -10.85
CA SER A 341 17.11 3.48 -10.38
C SER A 341 16.55 2.99 -9.04
N THR A 342 16.67 1.69 -8.74
CA THR A 342 16.39 1.13 -7.40
C THR A 342 17.22 -0.13 -7.14
N LYS A 343 17.44 -0.44 -5.85
CA LYS A 343 18.03 -1.70 -5.40
C LYS A 343 17.00 -2.83 -5.30
N ASP A 344 15.71 -2.51 -5.31
CA ASP A 344 14.65 -3.51 -5.25
C ASP A 344 14.69 -4.44 -6.47
N ILE A 345 14.48 -5.74 -6.25
CA ILE A 345 14.48 -6.77 -7.31
C ILE A 345 13.25 -6.64 -8.23
N LYS A 346 12.19 -5.99 -7.75
CA LYS A 346 10.95 -5.74 -8.48
C LYS A 346 10.88 -4.29 -8.95
N ASP A 347 10.17 -4.06 -10.04
CA ASP A 347 9.78 -2.71 -10.44
C ASP A 347 8.78 -2.12 -9.41
N THR A 348 9.23 -1.10 -8.69
CA THR A 348 8.44 -0.34 -7.73
C THR A 348 8.20 1.08 -8.24
N SER A 349 7.20 1.77 -7.68
CA SER A 349 7.04 3.20 -7.88
C SER A 349 8.32 3.95 -7.54
N PHE A 350 8.46 5.16 -8.07
CA PHE A 350 9.56 6.08 -7.80
C PHE A 350 9.01 7.50 -7.69
N PHE A 351 9.82 8.43 -7.18
CA PHE A 351 9.46 9.85 -7.12
C PHE A 351 9.84 10.54 -8.44
N VAL A 352 8.99 11.49 -8.85
CA VAL A 352 9.22 12.37 -10.00
C VAL A 352 9.07 13.82 -9.57
N SER A 353 10.00 14.69 -9.94
CA SER A 353 9.86 16.11 -9.58
C SER A 353 8.75 16.78 -10.39
N LYS A 354 8.23 17.90 -9.88
CA LYS A 354 7.29 18.74 -10.65
C LYS A 354 7.91 19.21 -11.97
N ASN A 355 9.23 19.45 -11.98
CA ASN A 355 9.96 19.86 -13.18
C ASN A 355 9.96 18.74 -14.23
N GLU A 356 10.29 17.51 -13.83
CA GLU A 356 10.24 16.33 -14.72
C GLU A 356 8.85 16.13 -15.33
N VAL A 357 7.79 16.26 -14.52
CA VAL A 357 6.41 16.16 -15.02
C VAL A 357 6.15 17.23 -16.09
N ASN A 358 6.53 18.48 -15.85
CA ASN A 358 6.32 19.57 -16.81
C ASN A 358 7.18 19.41 -18.08
N VAL A 359 8.45 19.01 -17.94
CA VAL A 359 9.35 18.79 -19.07
C VAL A 359 8.88 17.61 -19.92
N SER A 360 8.38 16.54 -19.29
CA SER A 360 7.79 15.41 -20.03
C SER A 360 6.59 15.83 -20.88
N LYS A 361 5.78 16.77 -20.39
CA LYS A 361 4.64 17.37 -21.12
C LYS A 361 5.10 18.24 -22.28
N GLU A 362 6.18 18.99 -22.09
CA GLU A 362 6.76 19.85 -23.14
C GLU A 362 7.40 19.03 -24.27
N LYS A 363 8.19 18.00 -23.92
CA LYS A 363 8.99 17.22 -24.87
C LYS A 363 8.23 16.04 -25.50
N GLN A 364 7.14 15.59 -24.90
CA GLN A 364 6.25 14.55 -25.44
C GLN A 364 7.01 13.28 -25.87
N GLU A 365 6.88 12.83 -27.12
CA GLU A 365 7.54 11.62 -27.65
C GLU A 365 9.08 11.67 -27.62
N GLN A 366 9.66 12.85 -27.40
CA GLN A 366 11.09 13.04 -27.22
C GLN A 366 11.54 12.86 -25.77
N TYR A 367 10.62 12.74 -24.81
CA TYR A 367 10.94 12.43 -23.42
C TYR A 367 10.99 10.92 -23.19
N ARG A 368 11.93 10.46 -22.38
CA ARG A 368 12.17 9.05 -22.13
C ARG A 368 12.53 8.79 -20.67
N ILE A 369 11.79 7.90 -20.02
CA ILE A 369 12.18 7.36 -18.72
C ILE A 369 12.97 6.08 -18.91
N PHE A 370 14.17 6.04 -18.33
CA PHE A 370 15.02 4.87 -18.23
C PHE A 370 14.91 4.28 -16.82
N ARG A 371 14.12 3.20 -16.67
CA ARG A 371 13.94 2.55 -15.37
C ARG A 371 14.92 1.42 -15.21
N ILE A 372 15.72 1.45 -14.14
CA ILE A 372 16.68 0.38 -13.79
C ILE A 372 16.35 -0.14 -12.38
N PHE A 373 16.26 -1.45 -12.22
CA PHE A 373 16.00 -2.08 -10.92
C PHE A 373 16.91 -3.30 -10.73
N ASP A 374 17.01 -3.80 -9.50
CA ASP A 374 18.01 -4.79 -9.09
C ASP A 374 19.46 -4.31 -9.36
N ILE A 375 19.74 -3.02 -9.14
CA ILE A 375 21.01 -2.39 -9.58
C ILE A 375 22.27 -2.96 -8.92
N THR A 376 22.13 -3.61 -7.77
CA THR A 376 23.25 -4.27 -7.07
C THR A 376 23.62 -5.61 -7.73
N SER A 377 22.69 -6.25 -8.43
CA SER A 377 22.91 -7.50 -9.17
C SER A 377 23.88 -7.32 -10.33
N ILE A 378 24.61 -8.39 -10.69
CA ILE A 378 25.46 -8.42 -11.89
C ILE A 378 24.67 -8.26 -13.19
N ALA A 379 23.38 -8.60 -13.15
CA ALA A 379 22.46 -8.51 -14.26
C ALA A 379 21.24 -7.66 -13.88
N PRO A 380 21.41 -6.33 -13.74
CA PRO A 380 20.32 -5.44 -13.40
C PRO A 380 19.26 -5.48 -14.51
N LYS A 381 18.01 -5.24 -14.17
CA LYS A 381 16.90 -5.25 -15.14
C LYS A 381 16.51 -3.83 -15.49
N TYR A 382 16.11 -3.61 -16.74
CA TYR A 382 15.69 -2.28 -17.18
C TYR A 382 14.58 -2.30 -18.24
N TYR A 383 13.80 -1.23 -18.28
CA TYR A 383 12.90 -0.92 -19.38
C TYR A 383 12.95 0.57 -19.74
N ILE A 384 12.41 0.89 -20.91
CA ILE A 384 12.35 2.25 -21.46
C ILE A 384 10.89 2.60 -21.69
N ALA A 385 10.47 3.79 -21.25
CA ALA A 385 9.14 4.33 -21.49
C ALA A 385 9.26 5.69 -22.20
N ASP A 386 8.83 5.75 -23.46
CA ASP A 386 8.83 6.96 -24.29
C ASP A 386 7.51 7.72 -24.12
N GLY A 387 7.58 9.06 -24.18
CA GLY A 387 6.41 9.92 -24.13
C GLY A 387 6.22 10.64 -22.79
N GLU A 388 5.04 11.24 -22.64
CA GLU A 388 4.67 11.91 -21.40
C GLU A 388 4.63 10.91 -20.22
N LEU A 389 4.98 11.38 -19.02
CA LEU A 389 4.87 10.57 -17.80
C LEU A 389 3.45 10.03 -17.60
N GLU A 390 2.41 10.84 -17.83
CA GLU A 390 1.01 10.42 -17.65
C GLU A 390 0.55 9.36 -18.65
N ASP A 391 1.24 9.19 -19.80
CA ASP A 391 0.92 8.13 -20.77
C ASP A 391 1.34 6.76 -20.26
N ASN A 392 2.47 6.71 -19.56
CA ASN A 392 3.15 5.48 -19.16
C ASN A 392 3.03 5.14 -17.67
N PHE A 393 2.72 6.13 -16.83
CA PHE A 393 2.72 6.01 -15.37
C PHE A 393 1.42 6.52 -14.76
N TYR A 394 1.04 5.95 -13.61
CA TYR A 394 0.03 6.53 -12.73
C TYR A 394 0.73 7.48 -11.76
N LEU A 395 0.42 8.78 -11.83
CA LEU A 395 0.96 9.80 -10.95
C LEU A 395 0.07 10.00 -9.71
N ASP A 396 0.68 10.10 -8.53
CA ASP A 396 0.01 10.61 -7.33
C ASP A 396 0.48 12.03 -7.05
N PRO A 397 -0.39 13.04 -7.25
CA PRO A 397 0.00 14.44 -7.14
C PRO A 397 0.31 14.87 -5.70
N VAL A 398 -0.04 14.06 -4.70
CA VAL A 398 0.23 14.38 -3.28
C VAL A 398 1.66 14.01 -2.89
N THR A 399 2.14 12.87 -3.37
CA THR A 399 3.48 12.35 -3.07
C THR A 399 4.48 12.57 -4.21
N PHE A 400 4.01 13.07 -5.35
CA PHE A 400 4.80 13.16 -6.58
C PHE A 400 5.44 11.81 -6.96
N SER A 401 4.71 10.70 -6.75
CA SER A 401 5.18 9.35 -7.12
C SER A 401 4.57 8.88 -8.43
N ALA A 402 5.38 8.19 -9.24
CA ALA A 402 4.99 7.55 -10.49
C ALA A 402 5.07 6.02 -10.38
N THR A 403 4.00 5.32 -10.76
CA THR A 403 3.95 3.84 -10.86
C THR A 403 3.77 3.44 -12.31
N TYR A 404 4.64 2.56 -12.84
CA TYR A 404 4.52 2.11 -14.24
C TYR A 404 3.22 1.36 -14.47
N LYS A 405 2.47 1.75 -15.51
CA LYS A 405 1.13 1.22 -15.79
C LYS A 405 1.10 -0.25 -16.19
N TYR A 406 2.23 -0.83 -16.54
CA TYR A 406 2.30 -2.19 -17.08
C TYR A 406 3.18 -3.09 -16.22
N ASP A 407 2.90 -4.38 -16.24
CA ASP A 407 3.83 -5.37 -15.72
C ASP A 407 5.10 -5.43 -16.56
N VAL A 408 6.16 -5.99 -15.98
CA VAL A 408 7.43 -6.20 -16.66
C VAL A 408 7.71 -7.69 -16.77
N ILE A 409 7.94 -8.17 -17.99
CA ILE A 409 8.16 -9.58 -18.29
C ILE A 409 9.60 -9.74 -18.77
N ALA A 410 10.35 -10.66 -18.16
CA ALA A 410 11.66 -11.03 -18.66
C ALA A 410 11.51 -11.84 -19.95
N ASN A 411 12.40 -11.61 -20.92
CA ASN A 411 12.51 -12.45 -22.11
C ASN A 411 12.83 -13.90 -21.76
#